data_AF-A0AAV5MYI4-F1
#
_entry.id   AF-A0AAV5MYI4-F1
#
_cell.length_a   1.000
_cell.length_b   1.000
_cell.length_c   1.000
_cell.angle_alpha   90.00
_cell.angle_beta   90.00
_cell.angle_gamma   90.00
#
_symmetry.space_group_name_H-M   'P 1'
#
loop_
_entity.id
_entity.type
_entity.pdbx_description
1 polymer ?
#
loop_
_entity_poly.entity_id
_entity_poly.type
_entity_poly.pdbx_seq_one_letter_code
_entity_poly.pdbx_strand_id
1 'polypeptide(L)'
;AAIEQAHWDASKVQEKLRRDIDGHASSVCSAKLSELVANYEKQLSKALTEPVESLLEGGGKDTWASIRRLLKHVTETAVSKFLTAISGFELDQATIDNMVQDLRDYARNMVEKKAREEAGKVLIHMKDRFSTIFSHDNESMPRVWTGKEDIKAITKDARAASLRILSISAAVRLEEKPDNIDNILFSSLLDGNMAVTSSQDRSIVTSADRLASSTWEEVSPKDTVITPVQCKSLWRQFKAETEYTVTQAISAQDTVFPF
;
A
#
# COMPACT_ATOMS: atom_id res chain seq x y z
N ALA A 1 21.57 -83.02 28.46
CA ALA A 1 21.45 -81.63 28.95
C ALA A 1 20.61 -80.87 27.93
N ALA A 2 19.44 -80.36 28.33
CA ALA A 2 18.66 -79.44 27.51
C ALA A 2 19.13 -78.03 27.85
N ILE A 3 19.58 -77.27 26.86
CA ILE A 3 20.04 -75.89 27.04
C ILE A 3 18.79 -75.01 27.13
N GLU A 4 18.58 -74.35 28.27
CA GLU A 4 17.55 -73.31 28.39
C GLU A 4 17.85 -72.20 27.39
N GLN A 5 16.98 -72.05 26.40
CA GLN A 5 17.09 -70.95 25.45
C GLN A 5 16.70 -69.65 26.16
N ALA A 6 17.58 -68.65 26.10
CA ALA A 6 17.29 -67.31 26.61
C ALA A 6 16.09 -66.71 25.86
N HIS A 7 15.10 -66.25 26.61
CA HIS A 7 13.91 -65.58 26.08
C HIS A 7 14.26 -64.14 25.68
N TRP A 8 14.86 -63.98 24.50
CA TRP A 8 15.20 -62.67 23.94
C TRP A 8 13.93 -61.89 23.59
N ASP A 9 13.72 -60.75 24.26
CA ASP A 9 12.63 -59.82 23.96
C ASP A 9 13.17 -58.61 23.16
N ALA A 10 12.77 -58.52 21.89
CA ALA A 10 13.15 -57.43 20.99
C ALA A 10 12.21 -56.22 21.05
N SER A 11 11.13 -56.27 21.84
CA SER A 11 10.08 -55.25 21.89
C SER A 11 10.64 -53.84 22.11
N LYS A 12 11.54 -53.68 23.08
CA LYS A 12 12.17 -52.38 23.42
C LYS A 12 12.99 -51.80 22.26
N VAL A 13 13.69 -52.64 21.52
CA VAL A 13 14.50 -52.21 20.37
C VAL A 13 13.59 -51.82 19.20
N GLN A 14 12.54 -52.59 18.95
CA GLN A 14 11.54 -52.26 17.92
C GLN A 14 10.79 -50.97 18.23
N GLU A 15 10.37 -50.76 19.48
CA GLU A 15 9.69 -49.54 19.90
C GLU A 15 10.62 -48.32 19.77
N LYS A 16 11.89 -48.46 20.16
CA LYS A 16 12.89 -47.42 19.96
C LYS A 16 13.07 -47.10 18.48
N LEU A 17 13.26 -48.11 17.63
CA LEU A 17 13.42 -47.92 16.19
C LEU A 17 12.21 -47.20 15.58
N ARG A 18 11.00 -47.58 15.97
CA ARG A 18 9.76 -46.91 15.52
C ARG A 18 9.75 -45.44 15.93
N ARG A 19 10.04 -45.14 17.19
CA ARG A 19 10.12 -43.75 17.69
C ARG A 19 11.19 -42.93 16.95
N ASP A 20 12.34 -43.52 16.69
CA ASP A 20 13.44 -42.84 15.99
C ASP A 20 13.07 -42.56 14.51
N ILE A 21 12.39 -43.50 13.84
CA ILE A 21 11.88 -43.32 12.47
C ILE A 21 10.81 -42.23 12.44
N ASP A 22 9.81 -42.30 13.33
CA ASP A 22 8.70 -41.34 13.39
C ASP A 22 9.24 -39.92 13.70
N GLY A 23 10.21 -39.83 14.61
CA GLY A 23 10.90 -38.57 14.93
C GLY A 23 11.69 -38.01 13.75
N HIS A 24 12.43 -38.86 13.02
CA HIS A 24 13.15 -38.43 11.83
C HIS A 24 12.20 -37.99 10.70
N ALA A 25 11.15 -38.77 10.43
CA ALA A 25 10.14 -38.44 9.43
C ALA A 25 9.46 -37.10 9.74
N SER A 26 9.10 -36.85 11.01
CA SER A 26 8.52 -35.58 11.46
C SER A 26 9.49 -34.40 11.27
N SER A 27 10.77 -34.60 11.56
CA SER A 27 11.81 -33.58 11.34
C SER A 27 12.01 -33.25 9.86
N VAL A 28 12.07 -34.25 8.99
CA VAL A 28 12.20 -34.03 7.54
C VAL A 28 10.95 -33.36 6.97
N CYS A 29 9.76 -33.80 7.40
CA CYS A 29 8.48 -33.24 7.00
C CYS A 29 8.39 -31.75 7.34
N SER A 30 8.63 -31.38 8.60
CA SER A 30 8.60 -29.99 9.07
C SER A 30 9.62 -29.09 8.34
N ALA A 31 10.83 -29.59 8.09
CA ALA A 31 11.83 -28.87 7.32
C ALA A 31 11.38 -28.59 5.88
N LYS A 32 10.79 -29.60 5.22
CA LYS A 32 10.29 -29.46 3.84
C LYS A 32 9.08 -28.55 3.74
N LEU A 33 8.16 -28.60 4.70
CA LEU A 33 7.03 -27.68 4.76
C LEU A 33 7.48 -26.23 4.97
N SER A 34 8.45 -26.01 5.85
CA SER A 34 9.03 -24.67 6.08
C SER A 34 9.70 -24.12 4.81
N GLU A 35 10.44 -24.96 4.09
CA GLU A 35 11.05 -24.61 2.80
C GLU A 35 10.00 -24.22 1.75
N LEU A 36 8.90 -25.00 1.67
CA LEU A 36 7.79 -24.70 0.77
C LEU A 36 7.12 -23.37 1.11
N VAL A 37 6.79 -23.13 2.39
CA VAL A 37 6.20 -21.88 2.86
C VAL A 37 7.07 -20.70 2.47
N ALA A 38 8.37 -20.73 2.80
CA ALA A 38 9.31 -19.66 2.46
C ALA A 38 9.40 -19.40 0.95
N ASN A 39 9.32 -20.44 0.12
CA ASN A 39 9.31 -20.29 -1.33
C ASN A 39 8.04 -19.57 -1.84
N TYR A 40 6.87 -19.91 -1.31
CA TYR A 40 5.61 -19.26 -1.70
C TYR A 40 5.54 -17.82 -1.17
N GLU A 41 5.99 -17.56 0.05
CA GLU A 41 6.15 -16.19 0.57
C GLU A 41 7.06 -15.34 -0.32
N LYS A 42 8.19 -15.88 -0.77
CA LYS A 42 9.09 -15.19 -1.71
C LYS A 42 8.43 -14.90 -3.05
N GLN A 43 7.62 -15.83 -3.57
CA GLN A 43 6.88 -15.62 -4.81
C GLN A 43 5.80 -14.55 -4.66
N LEU A 44 5.05 -14.56 -3.55
CA LEU A 44 4.06 -13.54 -3.21
C LEU A 44 4.72 -12.16 -3.13
N SER A 45 5.84 -12.06 -2.41
CA SER A 45 6.62 -10.83 -2.30
C SER A 45 7.01 -10.29 -3.68
N LYS A 46 7.59 -11.14 -4.54
CA LYS A 46 7.98 -10.75 -5.90
C LYS A 46 6.79 -10.29 -6.75
N ALA A 47 5.66 -10.99 -6.67
CA ALA A 47 4.49 -10.72 -7.49
C ALA A 47 3.69 -9.48 -7.03
N LEU A 48 3.79 -9.11 -5.75
CA LEU A 48 3.04 -7.99 -5.18
C LEU A 48 3.83 -6.68 -5.11
N THR A 49 5.15 -6.73 -4.87
CA THR A 49 5.94 -5.53 -4.52
C THR A 49 5.87 -4.43 -5.57
N GLU A 50 6.31 -4.71 -6.81
CA GLU A 50 6.39 -3.71 -7.88
C GLU A 50 5.01 -3.25 -8.37
N PRO A 51 4.01 -4.15 -8.57
CA PRO A 51 2.68 -3.69 -8.98
C PRO A 51 1.98 -2.83 -7.92
N VAL A 52 2.16 -3.13 -6.63
CA VAL A 52 1.60 -2.30 -5.54
C VAL A 52 2.28 -0.93 -5.51
N GLU A 53 3.60 -0.88 -5.67
CA GLU A 53 4.35 0.39 -5.79
C GLU A 53 3.80 1.24 -6.92
N SER A 54 3.74 0.68 -8.13
CA SER A 54 3.26 1.39 -9.32
C SER A 54 1.83 1.90 -9.18
N LEU A 55 0.93 1.12 -8.56
CA LEU A 55 -0.46 1.54 -8.31
C LEU A 55 -0.55 2.70 -7.31
N LEU A 56 0.29 2.71 -6.28
CA LEU A 56 0.35 3.79 -5.28
C LEU A 56 0.94 5.07 -5.87
N GLU A 57 2.01 4.96 -6.67
CA GLU A 57 2.63 6.08 -7.39
C GLU A 57 1.70 6.69 -8.44
N GLY A 58 0.91 5.87 -9.13
CA GLY A 58 -0.01 6.32 -10.18
C GLY A 58 -1.14 7.22 -9.69
N GLY A 59 -1.55 7.09 -8.42
CA GLY A 59 -2.56 7.97 -7.81
C GLY A 59 -3.96 7.89 -8.41
N GLY A 60 -4.32 6.75 -8.99
CA GLY A 60 -5.63 6.51 -9.58
C GLY A 60 -6.76 6.52 -8.55
N LYS A 61 -7.96 6.95 -8.95
CA LYS A 61 -9.14 6.93 -8.05
C LYS A 61 -9.47 5.51 -7.55
N ASP A 62 -9.15 4.51 -8.37
CA ASP A 62 -9.37 3.09 -8.09
C ASP A 62 -8.12 2.38 -7.54
N THR A 63 -7.05 3.09 -7.16
CA THR A 63 -5.77 2.49 -6.70
C THR A 63 -5.99 1.39 -5.68
N TRP A 64 -6.72 1.65 -4.59
CA TRP A 64 -6.96 0.65 -3.55
C TRP A 64 -7.86 -0.51 -4.01
N ALA A 65 -8.83 -0.26 -4.89
CA ALA A 65 -9.64 -1.33 -5.49
C ALA A 65 -8.80 -2.25 -6.39
N SER A 66 -7.89 -1.66 -7.17
CA SER A 66 -6.93 -2.39 -8.00
C SER A 66 -5.93 -3.19 -7.15
N ILE A 67 -5.42 -2.63 -6.04
CA ILE A 67 -4.58 -3.34 -5.07
C ILE A 67 -5.32 -4.53 -4.45
N ARG A 68 -6.59 -4.36 -4.03
CA ARG A 68 -7.39 -5.47 -3.47
C ARG A 68 -7.59 -6.59 -4.48
N ARG A 69 -7.91 -6.27 -5.73
CA ARG A 69 -8.06 -7.25 -6.81
C ARG A 69 -6.76 -8.00 -7.08
N LEU A 70 -5.63 -7.28 -7.14
CA LEU A 70 -4.30 -7.86 -7.30
C LEU A 70 -3.97 -8.80 -6.14
N LEU A 71 -4.08 -8.31 -4.90
CA LEU A 71 -3.81 -9.08 -3.68
C LEU A 71 -4.63 -10.37 -3.67
N LYS A 72 -5.93 -10.28 -3.92
CA LYS A 72 -6.83 -11.44 -3.97
C LYS A 72 -6.35 -12.45 -5.02
N HIS A 73 -6.17 -12.02 -6.26
CA HIS A 73 -5.82 -12.91 -7.36
C HIS A 73 -4.47 -13.62 -7.15
N VAL A 74 -3.43 -12.86 -6.77
CA VAL A 74 -2.08 -13.39 -6.55
C VAL A 74 -2.07 -14.35 -5.37
N THR A 75 -2.77 -14.01 -4.28
CA THR A 75 -2.83 -14.84 -3.08
C THR A 75 -3.60 -16.13 -3.32
N GLU A 76 -4.77 -16.08 -3.95
CA GLU A 76 -5.57 -17.28 -4.26
C GLU A 76 -4.82 -18.22 -5.21
N THR A 77 -4.08 -17.67 -6.18
CA THR A 77 -3.22 -18.44 -7.07
C THR A 77 -2.09 -19.14 -6.31
N ALA A 78 -1.42 -18.44 -5.40
CA ALA A 78 -0.36 -19.01 -4.57
C ALA A 78 -0.89 -20.10 -3.64
N VAL A 79 -2.03 -19.85 -2.98
CA VAL A 79 -2.71 -20.82 -2.08
C VAL A 79 -3.09 -22.10 -2.83
N SER A 80 -3.67 -21.99 -4.03
CA SER A 80 -4.02 -23.18 -4.83
C SER A 80 -2.80 -24.04 -5.18
N LYS A 81 -1.71 -23.40 -5.60
CA LYS A 81 -0.44 -24.08 -5.91
C LYS A 81 0.19 -24.69 -4.65
N PHE A 82 0.14 -23.97 -3.53
CA PHE A 82 0.63 -24.43 -2.24
C PHE A 82 -0.13 -25.67 -1.76
N LEU A 83 -1.46 -25.65 -1.78
CA LEU A 83 -2.31 -26.80 -1.45
C LEU A 83 -1.98 -28.03 -2.30
N THR A 84 -1.76 -27.83 -3.60
CA THR A 84 -1.32 -28.90 -4.50
C THR A 84 0.04 -29.47 -4.06
N ALA A 85 0.99 -28.61 -3.71
CA ALA A 85 2.33 -29.00 -3.28
C ALA A 85 2.35 -29.74 -1.93
N ILE A 86 1.44 -29.42 -1.01
CA ILE A 86 1.36 -30.07 0.30
C ILE A 86 0.41 -31.28 0.35
N SER A 87 -0.30 -31.58 -0.74
CA SER A 87 -1.28 -32.68 -0.79
C SER A 87 -0.70 -34.08 -0.50
N GLY A 88 0.60 -34.27 -0.73
CA GLY A 88 1.31 -35.51 -0.42
C GLY A 88 1.76 -35.64 1.04
N PHE A 89 1.54 -34.62 1.86
CA PHE A 89 1.85 -34.63 3.28
C PHE A 89 0.60 -35.07 4.05
N GLU A 90 0.76 -36.00 5.00
CA GLU A 90 -0.32 -36.50 5.85
C GLU A 90 -0.68 -35.49 6.95
N LEU A 91 -1.10 -34.28 6.55
CA LEU A 91 -1.46 -33.19 7.44
C LEU A 91 -2.95 -33.21 7.77
N ASP A 92 -3.29 -32.86 9.01
CA ASP A 92 -4.68 -32.64 9.38
C ASP A 92 -5.19 -31.31 8.80
N GLN A 93 -6.52 -31.21 8.67
CA GLN A 93 -7.16 -30.05 8.07
C GLN A 93 -6.86 -28.75 8.83
N ALA A 94 -6.75 -28.78 10.15
CA ALA A 94 -6.47 -27.57 10.94
C ALA A 94 -5.06 -27.05 10.68
N THR A 95 -4.07 -27.95 10.54
CA THR A 95 -2.71 -27.57 10.13
C THR A 95 -2.71 -26.95 8.74
N ILE A 96 -3.43 -27.55 7.78
CA ILE A 96 -3.55 -27.00 6.41
C ILE A 96 -4.18 -25.61 6.44
N ASP A 97 -5.28 -25.44 7.16
CA ASP A 97 -6.00 -24.18 7.25
C ASP A 97 -5.12 -23.07 7.86
N ASN A 98 -4.36 -23.39 8.91
CA ASN A 98 -3.41 -22.47 9.53
C ASN A 98 -2.32 -22.04 8.52
N MET A 99 -1.67 -22.98 7.83
CA MET A 99 -0.63 -22.65 6.84
C MET A 99 -1.16 -21.79 5.69
N VAL A 100 -2.39 -22.06 5.24
CA VAL A 100 -3.06 -21.25 4.21
C VAL A 100 -3.36 -19.85 4.73
N GLN A 101 -3.81 -19.73 5.98
CA GLN A 101 -4.08 -18.45 6.61
C GLN A 101 -2.80 -17.63 6.79
N ASP A 102 -1.71 -18.25 7.24
CA ASP A 102 -0.39 -17.63 7.37
C ASP A 102 0.10 -17.06 6.03
N LEU A 103 -0.09 -17.78 4.91
CA LEU A 103 0.25 -17.27 3.58
C LEU A 103 -0.62 -16.08 3.16
N ARG A 104 -1.91 -16.08 3.50
CA ARG A 104 -2.80 -14.94 3.23
C ARG A 104 -2.39 -13.72 4.05
N ASP A 105 -2.06 -13.92 5.32
CA ASP A 105 -1.62 -12.87 6.22
C ASP A 105 -0.25 -12.33 5.81
N TYR A 106 0.67 -13.18 5.34
CA TYR A 106 1.94 -12.74 4.75
C TYR A 106 1.71 -11.82 3.55
N ALA A 107 0.86 -12.22 2.60
CA ALA A 107 0.55 -11.43 1.42
C ALA A 107 -0.05 -10.07 1.81
N ARG A 108 -0.99 -10.06 2.76
CA ARG A 108 -1.59 -8.85 3.31
C ARG A 108 -0.54 -7.94 3.95
N ASN A 109 0.27 -8.48 4.86
CA ASN A 109 1.31 -7.73 5.57
C ASN A 109 2.36 -7.14 4.61
N MET A 110 2.68 -7.83 3.52
CA MET A 110 3.55 -7.30 2.47
C MET A 110 2.96 -6.03 1.84
N VAL A 111 1.68 -6.05 1.47
CA VAL A 111 1.00 -4.88 0.91
C VAL A 111 0.91 -3.74 1.94
N GLU A 112 0.57 -4.05 3.19
CA GLU A 112 0.56 -3.05 4.28
C GLU A 112 1.94 -2.41 4.46
N LYS A 113 3.01 -3.20 4.47
CA LYS A 113 4.39 -2.73 4.58
C LYS A 113 4.75 -1.82 3.40
N LYS A 114 4.49 -2.27 2.17
CA LYS A 114 4.82 -1.49 0.97
C LYS A 114 4.06 -0.16 0.92
N ALA A 115 2.78 -0.15 1.30
CA ALA A 115 2.00 1.07 1.39
C ALA A 115 2.60 2.10 2.37
N ARG A 116 3.11 1.64 3.52
CA ARG A 116 3.78 2.53 4.49
C ARG A 116 5.13 3.04 3.99
N GLU A 117 5.90 2.21 3.28
CA GLU A 117 7.15 2.62 2.65
C GLU A 117 6.90 3.73 1.61
N GLU A 118 5.89 3.57 0.75
CA GLU A 118 5.56 4.58 -0.26
C GLU A 118 4.93 5.84 0.33
N ALA A 119 4.19 5.73 1.43
CA ALA A 119 3.75 6.90 2.19
C ALA A 119 4.93 7.71 2.75
N GLY A 120 6.05 7.06 3.10
CA GLY A 120 7.29 7.73 3.47
C GLY A 120 7.90 8.60 2.36
N LYS A 121 7.59 8.29 1.10
CA LYS A 121 8.02 9.03 -0.10
C LYS A 121 6.93 9.95 -0.67
N VAL A 122 5.80 10.11 0.02
CA VAL A 122 4.60 10.78 -0.53
C VAL A 122 4.87 12.18 -1.09
N LEU A 123 5.76 12.97 -0.47
CA LEU A 123 6.08 14.31 -0.95
C LEU A 123 6.78 14.29 -2.31
N ILE A 124 7.63 13.29 -2.56
CA ILE A 124 8.30 13.09 -3.86
C ILE A 124 7.23 12.74 -4.90
N HIS A 125 6.40 11.73 -4.61
CA HIS A 125 5.30 11.30 -5.47
C HIS A 125 4.33 12.43 -5.81
N MET A 126 4.00 13.28 -4.84
CA MET A 126 3.17 14.47 -5.05
C MET A 126 3.82 15.47 -6.02
N LYS A 127 5.13 15.73 -5.89
CA LYS A 127 5.88 16.65 -6.76
C LYS A 127 6.08 16.10 -8.17
N ASP A 128 6.32 14.81 -8.30
CA ASP A 128 6.45 14.15 -9.60
C ASP A 128 5.11 14.19 -10.34
N ARG A 129 4.00 13.91 -9.62
CA ARG A 129 2.65 14.04 -10.19
C ARG A 129 2.32 15.46 -10.59
N PHE A 130 2.70 16.44 -9.77
CA PHE A 130 2.51 17.86 -10.09
C PHE A 130 3.28 18.22 -11.36
N SER A 131 4.57 17.91 -11.42
CA SER A 131 5.46 18.25 -12.54
C SER A 131 5.01 17.58 -13.84
N THR A 132 4.53 16.34 -13.76
CA THR A 132 3.98 15.63 -14.92
C THR A 132 2.80 16.39 -15.52
N ILE A 133 1.84 16.84 -14.70
CA ILE A 133 0.62 17.51 -15.18
C ILE A 133 0.86 18.99 -15.52
N PHE A 134 1.70 19.67 -14.73
CA PHE A 134 1.95 21.09 -14.86
C PHE A 134 2.88 21.39 -16.05
N SER A 135 3.95 20.63 -16.17
CA SER A 135 5.03 20.92 -17.13
C SER A 135 4.86 20.20 -18.47
N HIS A 136 3.86 19.34 -18.64
CA HIS A 136 3.60 18.65 -19.90
C HIS A 136 2.19 18.94 -20.43
N ASP A 137 2.03 18.84 -21.74
CA ASP A 137 0.73 18.87 -22.40
C ASP A 137 0.08 17.48 -22.49
N ASN A 138 -1.05 17.40 -23.19
CA ASN A 138 -1.79 16.16 -23.36
C ASN A 138 -1.05 15.10 -24.21
N GLU A 139 -0.02 15.52 -24.96
CA GLU A 139 0.84 14.64 -25.75
C GLU A 139 2.11 14.23 -24.98
N SER A 140 2.18 14.57 -23.68
CA SER A 140 3.35 14.37 -22.82
C SER A 140 4.59 15.15 -23.28
N MET A 141 4.40 16.19 -24.08
CA MET A 141 5.49 17.07 -24.51
C MET A 141 5.68 18.21 -23.50
N PRO A 142 6.92 18.66 -23.26
CA PRO A 142 7.18 19.79 -22.37
C PRO A 142 6.41 21.04 -22.83
N ARG A 143 5.64 21.61 -21.90
CA ARG A 143 4.78 22.75 -22.15
C ARG A 143 5.60 24.02 -22.32
N VAL A 144 5.27 24.79 -23.34
CA VAL A 144 5.77 26.15 -23.55
C VAL A 144 4.67 27.12 -23.16
N TRP A 145 4.98 28.11 -22.32
CA TRP A 145 4.01 29.12 -21.86
C TRP A 145 3.87 30.19 -22.94
N THR A 146 2.96 29.97 -23.89
CA THR A 146 2.82 30.81 -25.09
C THR A 146 1.74 31.89 -24.99
N GLY A 147 1.05 31.99 -23.84
CA GLY A 147 0.00 32.97 -23.59
C GLY A 147 -1.42 32.44 -23.70
N LYS A 148 -1.62 31.29 -24.34
CA LYS A 148 -2.95 30.69 -24.58
C LYS A 148 -3.41 29.78 -23.45
N GLU A 149 -2.47 29.34 -22.61
CA GLU A 149 -2.70 28.39 -21.55
C GLU A 149 -3.30 29.08 -20.31
N ASP A 150 -4.33 28.46 -19.72
CA ASP A 150 -4.83 28.88 -18.41
C ASP A 150 -3.95 28.26 -17.31
N ILE A 151 -2.88 28.98 -16.95
CA ILE A 151 -1.93 28.55 -15.91
C ILE A 151 -2.65 28.31 -14.58
N LYS A 152 -3.71 29.07 -14.27
CA LYS A 152 -4.46 28.90 -13.01
C LYS A 152 -5.23 27.59 -13.01
N ALA A 153 -5.92 27.26 -14.10
CA ALA A 153 -6.60 25.98 -14.25
C ALA A 153 -5.61 24.80 -14.21
N ILE A 154 -4.51 24.89 -14.96
CA ILE A 154 -3.47 23.84 -14.98
C ILE A 154 -2.86 23.63 -13.58
N THR A 155 -2.57 24.73 -12.86
CA THR A 155 -2.07 24.65 -11.48
C THR A 155 -3.07 23.98 -10.56
N LYS A 156 -4.38 24.30 -10.72
CA LYS A 156 -5.45 23.70 -9.92
C LYS A 156 -5.55 22.20 -10.17
N ASP A 157 -5.49 21.78 -11.43
CA ASP A 157 -5.57 20.35 -11.81
C ASP A 157 -4.34 19.57 -11.34
N ALA A 158 -3.14 20.14 -11.50
CA ALA A 158 -1.91 19.54 -11.01
C ALA A 158 -1.93 19.40 -9.47
N ARG A 159 -2.39 20.43 -8.74
CA ARG A 159 -2.58 20.38 -7.28
C ARG A 159 -3.62 19.34 -6.87
N ALA A 160 -4.75 19.26 -7.57
CA ALA A 160 -5.79 18.26 -7.30
C ALA A 160 -5.27 16.83 -7.46
N ALA A 161 -4.51 16.57 -8.52
CA ALA A 161 -3.90 15.27 -8.76
C ALA A 161 -2.85 14.91 -7.69
N SER A 162 -2.00 15.86 -7.30
CA SER A 162 -1.03 15.65 -6.20
C SER A 162 -1.72 15.43 -4.85
N LEU A 163 -2.84 16.13 -4.59
CA LEU A 163 -3.59 15.93 -3.34
C LEU A 163 -4.21 14.52 -3.27
N ARG A 164 -4.58 13.94 -4.41
CA ARG A 164 -5.05 12.56 -4.48
C ARG A 164 -3.99 11.55 -4.10
N ILE A 165 -2.73 11.77 -4.46
CA ILE A 165 -1.60 10.94 -4.00
C ILE A 165 -1.54 10.94 -2.47
N LEU A 166 -1.66 12.12 -1.84
CA LEU A 166 -1.68 12.23 -0.39
C LEU A 166 -2.87 11.49 0.25
N SER A 167 -4.06 11.63 -0.34
CA SER A 167 -5.29 10.94 0.09
C SER A 167 -5.17 9.42 0.05
N ILE A 168 -4.57 8.89 -1.02
CA ILE A 168 -4.31 7.45 -1.19
C ILE A 168 -3.32 6.96 -0.15
N SER A 169 -2.24 7.69 0.09
CA SER A 169 -1.17 7.33 1.03
C SER A 169 -1.53 7.55 2.51
N ALA A 170 -2.63 8.25 2.81
CA ALA A 170 -3.01 8.56 4.19
C ALA A 170 -3.49 7.35 5.00
N ALA A 171 -4.07 6.34 4.34
CA ALA A 171 -4.59 5.15 4.99
C ALA A 171 -4.51 3.91 4.08
N VAL A 172 -4.28 2.76 4.70
CA VAL A 172 -4.38 1.45 4.06
C VAL A 172 -5.83 1.02 3.95
N ARG A 173 -6.30 0.69 2.73
CA ARG A 173 -7.71 0.35 2.46
C ARG A 173 -7.86 -1.05 1.87
N LEU A 174 -7.35 -2.04 2.60
CA LEU A 174 -7.48 -3.46 2.24
C LEU A 174 -8.87 -4.01 2.59
N GLU A 175 -9.48 -3.49 3.66
CA GLU A 175 -10.90 -3.71 3.94
C GLU A 175 -11.74 -2.74 3.10
N GLU A 176 -12.82 -3.21 2.50
CA GLU A 176 -13.75 -2.39 1.72
C GLU A 176 -14.66 -1.57 2.66
N LYS A 177 -14.04 -0.76 3.50
CA LYS A 177 -14.70 0.15 4.43
C LYS A 177 -14.71 1.56 3.83
N PRO A 178 -15.82 2.29 3.95
CA PRO A 178 -15.86 3.69 3.55
C PRO A 178 -14.97 4.53 4.47
N ASP A 179 -14.38 5.58 3.91
CA ASP A 179 -13.74 6.66 4.65
C ASP A 179 -13.99 7.99 3.94
N ASN A 180 -13.75 9.08 4.67
CA ASN A 180 -13.98 10.44 4.18
C ASN A 180 -12.68 11.23 3.96
N ILE A 181 -11.52 10.57 3.91
CA ILE A 181 -10.20 11.22 3.83
C ILE A 181 -10.12 12.11 2.59
N ASP A 182 -10.49 11.57 1.41
CA ASP A 182 -10.43 12.31 0.14
C ASP A 182 -11.26 13.59 0.22
N ASN A 183 -12.53 13.46 0.60
CA ASN A 183 -13.44 14.59 0.74
C ASN A 183 -12.90 15.66 1.70
N ILE A 184 -12.42 15.25 2.88
CA ILE A 184 -11.88 16.16 3.90
C ILE A 184 -10.64 16.90 3.38
N LEU A 185 -9.71 16.19 2.73
CA LEU A 185 -8.50 16.80 2.19
C LEU A 185 -8.83 17.80 1.09
N PHE A 186 -9.67 17.42 0.12
CA PHE A 186 -10.03 18.29 -0.98
C PHE A 186 -10.78 19.55 -0.51
N SER A 187 -11.80 19.40 0.34
CA SER A 187 -12.57 20.54 0.84
C SER A 187 -11.73 21.50 1.71
N SER A 188 -10.78 20.95 2.49
CA SER A 188 -10.03 21.75 3.47
C SER A 188 -8.76 22.37 2.89
N LEU A 189 -8.11 21.71 1.93
CA LEU A 189 -6.78 22.08 1.44
C LEU A 189 -6.77 22.68 0.04
N LEU A 190 -7.74 22.31 -0.81
CA LEU A 190 -7.86 22.81 -2.17
C LEU A 190 -8.88 23.98 -2.24
N ASP A 191 -10.07 23.80 -1.67
CA ASP A 191 -11.16 24.79 -1.76
C ASP A 191 -11.06 25.90 -0.70
N GLY A 192 -10.46 25.62 0.46
CA GLY A 192 -10.28 26.59 1.55
C GLY A 192 -9.47 27.84 1.18
N ASN A 193 -8.78 27.83 0.04
CA ASN A 193 -8.00 28.97 -0.47
C ASN A 193 -8.86 29.99 -1.27
N MET A 194 -10.06 29.63 -1.73
CA MET A 194 -10.94 30.54 -2.49
C MET A 194 -11.71 31.53 -1.59
N ALA A 195 -11.78 31.28 -0.29
CA ALA A 195 -12.55 32.10 0.66
C ALA A 195 -11.74 33.23 1.33
N VAL A 196 -10.41 33.29 1.15
CA VAL A 196 -9.59 34.35 1.76
C VAL A 196 -9.80 35.71 1.08
N THR A 197 -10.46 35.76 -0.08
CA THR A 197 -10.80 36.99 -0.81
C THR A 197 -12.25 37.45 -0.66
N SER A 198 -13.12 36.67 0.01
CA SER A 198 -14.50 37.08 0.26
C SER A 198 -14.87 36.78 1.72
N SER A 199 -14.89 37.84 2.52
CA SER A 199 -15.47 37.87 3.85
C SER A 199 -16.89 37.29 3.87
N GLN A 200 -17.18 36.51 4.92
CA GLN A 200 -18.42 35.80 5.26
C GLN A 200 -18.49 34.34 4.76
N ASP A 201 -18.17 33.37 5.64
CA ASP A 201 -19.23 32.47 6.14
C ASP A 201 -18.76 31.60 7.33
N ARG A 202 -19.69 31.26 8.20
CA ARG A 202 -19.54 30.62 9.51
C ARG A 202 -19.11 29.14 9.46
N SER A 203 -18.78 28.59 8.29
CA SER A 203 -18.44 27.17 8.09
C SER A 203 -16.93 26.88 8.17
N ILE A 204 -16.07 27.87 7.93
CA ILE A 204 -14.60 27.73 7.85
C ILE A 204 -13.98 27.27 9.18
N VAL A 205 -14.62 27.59 10.31
CA VAL A 205 -14.15 27.20 11.65
C VAL A 205 -14.23 25.68 11.86
N THR A 206 -15.04 24.95 11.10
CA THR A 206 -15.22 23.48 11.28
C THR A 206 -14.28 22.61 10.44
N SER A 207 -13.81 23.06 9.27
CA SER A 207 -12.94 22.26 8.39
C SER A 207 -11.45 22.36 8.76
N ALA A 208 -11.01 23.54 9.18
CA ALA A 208 -9.64 23.76 9.67
C ALA A 208 -9.33 22.96 10.96
N ASP A 209 -10.38 22.67 11.73
CA ASP A 209 -10.36 21.92 12.99
C ASP A 209 -10.25 20.39 12.75
N ARG A 210 -10.87 19.86 11.68
CA ARG A 210 -10.79 18.43 11.32
C ARG A 210 -9.37 17.96 10.99
N LEU A 211 -8.57 18.82 10.36
CA LEU A 211 -7.15 18.53 10.08
C LEU A 211 -6.22 18.80 11.26
N ALA A 212 -6.72 19.28 12.39
CA ALA A 212 -5.94 19.38 13.64
C ALA A 212 -5.96 18.06 14.45
N SER A 213 -6.81 17.11 14.06
CA SER A 213 -6.88 15.78 14.67
C SER A 213 -5.62 14.96 14.42
N SER A 214 -5.28 14.11 15.39
CA SER A 214 -4.26 13.07 15.28
C SER A 214 -4.77 11.78 14.63
N THR A 215 -6.09 11.65 14.41
CA THR A 215 -6.74 10.44 13.88
C THR A 215 -7.78 10.77 12.83
N TRP A 216 -8.01 9.83 11.92
CA TRP A 216 -9.09 9.90 10.93
C TRP A 216 -10.37 9.32 11.51
N GLU A 217 -11.50 9.98 11.25
CA GLU A 217 -12.82 9.41 11.53
C GLU A 217 -13.05 8.19 10.62
N GLU A 218 -13.68 7.13 11.12
CA GLU A 218 -14.00 5.88 10.39
C GLU A 218 -12.80 5.03 9.95
N VAL A 219 -11.56 5.45 10.21
CA VAL A 219 -10.35 4.69 9.90
C VAL A 219 -9.68 4.22 11.18
N SER A 220 -9.32 2.93 11.23
CA SER A 220 -8.68 2.37 12.41
C SER A 220 -7.27 2.96 12.61
N PRO A 221 -6.76 3.00 13.87
CA PRO A 221 -5.37 3.40 14.11
C PRO A 221 -4.36 2.49 13.39
N LYS A 222 -4.70 1.20 13.19
CA LYS A 222 -3.86 0.27 12.43
C LYS A 222 -3.79 0.68 10.97
N ASP A 223 -4.90 1.09 10.37
CA ASP A 223 -4.95 1.42 8.94
C ASP A 223 -4.48 2.84 8.64
N THR A 224 -4.39 3.70 9.65
CA THR A 224 -3.83 5.06 9.52
C THR A 224 -2.33 5.00 9.24
N VAL A 225 -1.90 5.71 8.18
CA VAL A 225 -0.49 5.83 7.79
C VAL A 225 0.01 7.26 7.94
N ILE A 226 -0.77 8.23 7.45
CA ILE A 226 -0.48 9.66 7.59
C ILE A 226 -1.67 10.31 8.28
N THR A 227 -1.42 10.92 9.42
CA THR A 227 -2.47 11.59 10.22
C THR A 227 -2.99 12.86 9.53
N PRO A 228 -4.19 13.37 9.89
CA PRO A 228 -4.72 14.61 9.33
C PRO A 228 -3.75 15.80 9.49
N VAL A 229 -3.12 15.95 10.66
CA VAL A 229 -2.15 17.02 10.93
C VAL A 229 -0.89 16.89 10.07
N GLN A 230 -0.41 15.66 9.83
CA GLN A 230 0.71 15.42 8.92
C GLN A 230 0.34 15.73 7.47
N CYS A 231 -0.88 15.37 7.03
CA CYS A 231 -1.37 15.72 5.69
C CYS A 231 -1.39 17.23 5.48
N LYS A 232 -1.84 18.00 6.48
CA LYS A 232 -1.81 19.47 6.46
C LYS A 232 -0.38 20.02 6.34
N SER A 233 0.57 19.44 7.07
CA SER A 233 1.98 19.82 7.01
C SER A 233 2.60 19.52 5.65
N LEU A 234 2.42 18.29 5.15
CA LEU A 234 2.89 17.84 3.84
C LEU A 234 2.33 18.70 2.72
N TRP A 235 1.04 19.05 2.78
CA TRP A 235 0.43 19.94 1.80
C TRP A 235 1.04 21.35 1.79
N ARG A 236 1.32 21.91 2.97
CA ARG A 236 1.99 23.22 3.08
C ARG A 236 3.39 23.17 2.48
N GLN A 237 4.16 22.13 2.81
CA GLN A 237 5.51 21.92 2.27
C GLN A 237 5.47 21.75 0.75
N PHE A 238 4.60 20.86 0.24
CA PHE A 238 4.39 20.66 -1.19
C PHE A 238 4.08 21.96 -1.93
N LYS A 239 3.17 22.80 -1.39
CA LYS A 239 2.84 24.08 -2.00
C LYS A 239 4.05 25.03 -2.05
N ALA A 240 4.80 25.14 -0.95
CA ALA A 240 5.98 25.99 -0.90
C ALA A 240 7.05 25.54 -1.91
N GLU A 241 7.28 24.23 -2.05
CA GLU A 241 8.28 23.68 -2.97
C GLU A 241 7.87 23.77 -4.45
N THR A 242 6.58 23.87 -4.76
CA THR A 242 6.06 23.97 -6.14
C THR A 242 5.69 25.40 -6.57
N GLU A 243 5.61 26.34 -5.62
CA GLU A 243 5.20 27.73 -5.87
C GLU A 243 6.15 28.46 -6.82
N TYR A 244 7.46 28.20 -6.72
CA TYR A 244 8.45 28.77 -7.60
C TYR A 244 8.20 28.40 -9.07
N THR A 245 7.92 27.13 -9.36
CA THR A 245 7.63 26.64 -10.71
C THR A 245 6.38 27.31 -11.31
N VAL A 246 5.34 27.51 -10.50
CA VAL A 246 4.13 28.23 -10.92
C VAL A 246 4.43 29.70 -11.21
N THR A 247 5.22 30.35 -10.36
CA THR A 247 5.59 31.76 -10.51
C THR A 247 6.43 31.99 -11.77
N GLN A 248 7.36 31.08 -12.06
CA GLN A 248 8.13 31.12 -13.31
C GLN A 248 7.25 31.00 -14.55
N ALA A 249 6.26 30.09 -14.53
CA ALA A 249 5.34 29.92 -15.65
C ALA A 249 4.54 31.20 -15.94
N ILE A 250 4.02 31.85 -14.88
CA ILE A 250 3.31 33.15 -15.00
C ILE A 250 4.24 34.21 -15.57
N SER A 251 5.46 34.34 -15.05
CA SER A 251 6.44 35.32 -15.52
C SER A 251 6.85 35.09 -16.98
N ALA A 252 6.96 33.83 -17.40
CA ALA A 252 7.26 33.47 -18.79
C ALA A 252 6.10 33.84 -19.72
N GLN A 253 4.84 33.71 -19.27
CA GLN A 253 3.68 34.13 -20.04
C GLN A 253 3.63 35.67 -20.20
N ASP A 254 3.94 36.40 -19.13
CA ASP A 254 3.93 37.87 -19.12
C ASP A 254 5.05 38.48 -19.99
N THR A 255 6.20 37.80 -20.13
CA THR A 255 7.31 38.29 -20.97
C THR A 255 7.08 38.10 -22.47
N VAL A 256 6.21 37.17 -22.88
CA VAL A 256 5.82 36.95 -24.28
C VAL A 256 4.80 38.00 -24.77
N PHE A 257 4.07 38.63 -23.84
CA PHE A 257 3.13 39.73 -24.13
C PHE A 257 3.48 40.98 -23.29
N PRO A 258 4.56 41.71 -23.63
CA PRO A 258 4.73 43.05 -23.07
C PRO A 258 3.59 43.94 -23.56
N PHE A 259 2.96 44.65 -22.63
CA PHE A 259 1.86 45.60 -22.85
C PHE A 259 2.03 46.49 -24.09
#